data_AF-A0A1X0RLX1-F1
#
_entry.id   AF-A0A1X0RLX1-F1
#
_cell.length_a   1.000
_cell.length_b   1.000
_cell.length_c   1.000
_cell.angle_alpha   90.00
_cell.angle_beta   90.00
_cell.angle_gamma   90.00
#
_symmetry.space_group_name_H-M   'P 1'
#
loop_
_entity.id
_entity.type
_entity.pdbx_description
1 polymer ?
#
loop_
_entity_poly.entity_id
_entity_poly.type
_entity_poly.pdbx_seq_one_letter_code
_entity_poly.pdbx_strand_id
1 'polypeptide(L)'
;MYTDGYTCRISFCKKKTIHATSPVNQTALELYDFTSEEVDRYFRLCTVEPNKKDAFVSYHGNTDIRRLSSAEHYDMSENVNRQKMEEEHKKRSIVKQIEIQIPSPKTTSIDHYTMHITYMLQHMDVLFNFYSFETARINWCNYIGSQRTVESAVNILVNESKKYNKRNKRKRRKTAARYQSNPSDAHPNPGKSVSRTHKEKFEEGDRKKMPLVIFGDGLRNKGHIKEKLAELLLVDINEYKTSKTCNSCLNQDLQNLKCGEGEDVKKIHQVLKCNTCNIFWNCDVMASKNMLLIARSIWNGHGRPNVFKRQSVTFNVVATSHSGETTA
;
A
#
# COMPACT_ATOMS: atom_id res chain seq x y z
N MET A 1 -24.75 -22.17 -0.55
CA MET A 1 -25.47 -20.90 -0.80
C MET A 1 -24.87 -19.86 0.14
N TYR A 2 -24.36 -18.73 -0.36
CA TYR A 2 -23.88 -17.63 0.48
C TYR A 2 -24.85 -16.46 0.37
N THR A 3 -25.29 -15.89 1.49
CA THR A 3 -26.16 -14.71 1.51
C THR A 3 -25.55 -13.65 2.41
N ASP A 4 -25.52 -12.40 1.94
CA ASP A 4 -25.15 -11.22 2.72
C ASP A 4 -26.39 -10.46 3.22
N GLY A 5 -27.57 -11.10 3.17
CA GLY A 5 -28.86 -10.51 3.52
C GLY A 5 -29.58 -9.83 2.34
N TYR A 6 -28.88 -9.56 1.22
CA TYR A 6 -29.44 -8.90 0.04
C TYR A 6 -29.30 -9.72 -1.24
N THR A 7 -28.25 -10.53 -1.31
CA THR A 7 -27.91 -11.32 -2.49
C THR A 7 -27.61 -12.75 -2.09
N CYS A 8 -28.40 -13.67 -2.63
CA CYS A 8 -28.16 -15.10 -2.52
C CYS A 8 -27.23 -15.56 -3.65
N ARG A 9 -25.96 -15.82 -3.34
CA ARG A 9 -24.98 -16.37 -4.28
C ARG A 9 -24.99 -17.88 -4.21
N ILE A 10 -25.60 -18.51 -5.22
CA ILE A 10 -25.55 -19.96 -5.45
C ILE A 10 -24.55 -20.20 -6.58
N SER A 11 -23.41 -20.80 -6.25
CA SER A 11 -22.32 -21.01 -7.22
C SER A 11 -22.47 -22.39 -7.87
N PHE A 12 -23.14 -22.47 -9.00
CA PHE A 12 -23.16 -23.67 -9.84
C PHE A 12 -21.98 -23.62 -10.80
N CYS A 13 -20.83 -24.14 -10.38
CA CYS A 13 -19.61 -24.30 -11.18
C CYS A 13 -19.01 -22.99 -11.76
N LYS A 14 -17.71 -22.76 -11.52
CA LYS A 14 -17.01 -21.64 -12.15
C LYS A 14 -16.84 -21.92 -13.64
N LYS A 15 -17.54 -21.16 -14.49
CA LYS A 15 -17.17 -21.06 -15.92
C LYS A 15 -15.77 -20.46 -15.98
N LYS A 16 -14.84 -21.12 -16.67
CA LYS A 16 -13.49 -20.59 -16.93
C LYS A 16 -13.65 -19.39 -17.86
N THR A 17 -13.67 -18.18 -17.30
CA THR A 17 -13.75 -16.95 -18.08
C THR A 17 -12.44 -16.76 -18.84
N ILE A 18 -12.42 -17.19 -20.10
CA ILE A 18 -11.47 -16.67 -21.07
C ILE A 18 -11.95 -15.24 -21.33
N HIS A 19 -11.36 -14.26 -20.64
CA HIS A 19 -11.61 -12.86 -20.95
C HIS A 19 -10.98 -12.56 -22.31
N ALA A 20 -11.80 -12.62 -23.36
CA ALA A 20 -11.60 -11.83 -24.55
C ALA A 20 -11.91 -10.38 -24.18
N THR A 21 -10.88 -9.59 -23.91
CA THR A 21 -10.98 -8.14 -23.84
C THR A 21 -10.11 -7.58 -24.96
N SER A 22 -10.73 -6.78 -25.83
CA SER A 22 -10.14 -6.04 -26.94
C SER A 22 -8.77 -5.42 -26.59
N PRO A 23 -7.78 -5.40 -27.51
CA PRO A 23 -6.48 -4.80 -27.28
C PRO A 23 -6.60 -3.28 -27.36
N VAL A 24 -7.07 -2.64 -26.29
CA VAL A 24 -6.61 -1.27 -26.03
C VAL A 24 -5.13 -1.44 -25.70
N ASN A 25 -4.25 -1.07 -26.63
CA ASN A 25 -2.81 -1.02 -26.42
C ASN A 25 -2.55 -0.15 -25.19
N GLN A 26 -2.47 -0.78 -24.02
CA GLN A 26 -2.12 -0.17 -22.76
C GLN A 26 -0.61 0.02 -22.80
N THR A 27 -0.15 1.03 -23.54
CA THR A 27 1.26 1.38 -23.65
C THR A 27 1.77 1.64 -22.23
N ALA A 28 2.61 0.73 -21.72
CA ALA A 28 3.20 0.87 -20.41
C ALA A 28 4.28 1.94 -20.50
N LEU A 29 4.10 3.04 -19.79
CA LEU A 29 5.10 4.10 -19.73
C LEU A 29 6.31 3.61 -18.94
N GLU A 30 7.49 3.83 -19.51
CA GLU A 30 8.79 3.54 -18.92
C GLU A 30 9.54 4.84 -18.62
N LEU A 31 10.59 4.75 -17.79
CA LEU A 31 11.41 5.92 -17.48
C LEU A 31 12.08 6.53 -18.71
N TYR A 32 12.35 5.72 -19.74
CA TYR A 32 12.98 6.16 -20.98
C TYR A 32 12.04 6.96 -21.89
N ASP A 33 10.74 7.01 -21.59
CA ASP A 33 9.75 7.77 -22.36
C ASP A 33 9.72 9.27 -22.03
N PHE A 34 10.59 9.74 -21.12
CA PHE A 34 10.62 11.13 -20.66
C PHE A 34 12.01 11.73 -20.81
N THR A 35 12.09 13.03 -21.12
CA THR A 35 13.33 13.81 -21.01
C THR A 35 13.40 14.60 -19.71
N SER A 36 14.61 15.01 -19.33
CA SER A 36 14.82 15.85 -18.15
C SER A 36 14.07 17.18 -18.25
N GLU A 37 14.06 17.81 -19.43
CA GLU A 37 13.35 19.08 -19.64
C GLU A 37 11.83 18.92 -19.52
N GLU A 38 11.27 17.82 -20.01
CA GLU A 38 9.84 17.53 -19.90
C GLU A 38 9.43 17.32 -18.44
N VAL A 39 10.18 16.50 -17.70
CA VAL A 39 9.94 16.22 -16.29
C VAL A 39 9.97 17.50 -15.48
N ASP A 40 11.02 18.31 -15.64
CA ASP A 40 11.18 19.54 -14.89
C ASP A 40 10.13 20.60 -15.26
N ARG A 41 9.67 20.64 -16.52
CA ARG A 41 8.68 21.63 -16.98
C ARG A 41 7.26 21.26 -16.56
N TYR A 42 6.84 20.01 -16.76
CA TYR A 42 5.44 19.62 -16.69
C TYR A 42 5.06 18.78 -15.49
N PHE A 43 6.04 18.19 -14.78
CA PHE A 43 5.76 17.20 -13.75
C PHE A 43 6.22 17.62 -12.36
N ARG A 44 5.49 17.13 -11.36
CA ARG A 44 5.91 17.11 -9.96
C ARG A 44 6.22 15.67 -9.57
N LEU A 45 7.50 15.42 -9.37
CA LEU A 45 8.02 14.08 -9.23
C LEU A 45 7.96 13.60 -7.77
N CYS A 46 7.55 12.35 -7.57
CA CYS A 46 7.84 11.64 -6.35
C CYS A 46 8.17 10.17 -6.59
N THR A 47 9.04 9.64 -5.74
CA THR A 47 9.35 8.21 -5.69
C THR A 47 8.72 7.60 -4.46
N VAL A 48 8.24 6.38 -4.56
CA VAL A 48 7.46 5.73 -3.50
C VAL A 48 8.00 4.34 -3.24
N GLU A 49 8.39 4.11 -2.00
CA GLU A 49 8.74 2.80 -1.46
C GLU A 49 7.57 2.25 -0.64
N PRO A 50 6.86 1.23 -1.15
CA PRO A 50 5.85 0.51 -0.37
C PRO A 50 6.51 -0.46 0.61
N ASN A 51 5.98 -0.59 1.83
CA ASN A 51 6.50 -1.55 2.81
C ASN A 51 5.35 -2.19 3.64
N LYS A 52 5.67 -3.19 4.47
CA LYS A 52 4.69 -3.83 5.38
C LYS A 52 4.33 -2.96 6.57
N LYS A 53 5.33 -2.30 7.17
CA LYS A 53 5.17 -1.47 8.37
C LYS A 53 4.57 -0.10 8.03
N ASP A 54 5.15 0.51 7.00
CA ASP A 54 4.65 1.75 6.42
C ASP A 54 3.95 1.41 5.11
N ALA A 55 2.67 1.77 4.96
CA ALA A 55 1.91 1.58 3.73
C ALA A 55 2.66 2.20 2.54
N PHE A 56 3.28 3.36 2.76
CA PHE A 56 4.34 3.87 1.89
C PHE A 56 5.23 4.91 2.59
N VAL A 57 6.44 5.06 2.05
CA VAL A 57 7.30 6.23 2.20
C VAL A 57 7.50 6.84 0.82
N SER A 58 7.30 8.16 0.69
CA SER A 58 7.54 8.86 -0.57
C SER A 58 8.57 9.98 -0.41
N TYR A 59 9.33 10.22 -1.48
CA TYR A 59 10.31 11.29 -1.55
C TYR A 59 10.00 12.22 -2.73
N HIS A 60 9.95 13.52 -2.45
CA HIS A 60 9.56 14.57 -3.41
C HIS A 60 10.75 15.46 -3.83
N GLY A 61 11.97 15.05 -3.50
CA GLY A 61 13.17 15.88 -3.67
C GLY A 61 13.50 16.72 -2.45
N ASN A 62 14.70 17.29 -2.44
CA ASN A 62 15.25 18.06 -1.31
C ASN A 62 15.14 17.28 0.01
N THR A 63 14.36 17.81 0.95
CA THR A 63 14.09 17.22 2.27
C THR A 63 12.62 16.83 2.46
N ASP A 64 11.79 16.88 1.41
CA ASP A 64 10.36 16.53 1.50
C ASP A 64 10.19 15.00 1.43
N ILE A 65 9.88 14.43 2.59
CA ILE A 65 9.59 13.02 2.80
C ILE A 65 8.19 12.91 3.39
N ARG A 66 7.34 12.11 2.75
CA ARG A 66 5.99 11.80 3.24
C ARG A 66 5.88 10.33 3.55
N ARG A 67 4.98 10.00 4.47
CA ARG A 67 4.85 8.67 5.04
C ARG A 67 3.42 8.43 5.47
N LEU A 68 2.90 7.28 5.09
CA LEU A 68 1.68 6.73 5.65
C LEU A 68 2.02 5.40 6.30
N SER A 69 1.82 5.28 7.61
CA SER A 69 2.02 4.01 8.29
C SER A 69 0.86 3.05 8.00
N SER A 70 1.10 1.73 8.08
CA SER A 70 0.01 0.74 7.91
C SER A 70 -1.06 0.91 8.99
N ALA A 71 -0.66 1.23 10.24
CA ALA A 71 -1.59 1.53 11.31
C ALA A 71 -2.49 2.73 10.97
N GLU A 72 -1.90 3.87 10.57
CA GLU A 72 -2.68 5.03 10.12
C GLU A 72 -3.61 4.70 8.95
N HIS A 73 -3.16 3.86 8.01
CA HIS A 73 -3.99 3.43 6.87
C HIS A 73 -5.24 2.65 7.31
N TYR A 74 -5.08 1.69 8.22
CA TYR A 74 -6.22 0.93 8.73
C TYR A 74 -7.14 1.78 9.63
N ASP A 75 -6.56 2.67 10.45
CA ASP A 75 -7.31 3.57 11.33
C ASP A 75 -8.17 4.58 10.55
N MET A 76 -7.71 5.07 9.39
CA MET A 76 -8.47 6.00 8.55
C MET A 76 -9.81 5.43 8.08
N SER A 77 -9.91 4.11 7.94
CA SER A 77 -11.13 3.49 7.43
C SER A 77 -12.25 3.46 8.47
N GLU A 78 -11.96 3.58 9.77
CA GLU A 78 -12.88 3.31 10.89
C GLU A 78 -13.52 1.89 10.86
N ASN A 79 -13.07 1.00 9.96
CA ASN A 79 -13.65 -0.34 9.79
C ASN A 79 -13.50 -1.18 11.05
N VAL A 80 -12.39 -1.04 11.78
CA VAL A 80 -12.12 -1.81 13.01
C VAL A 80 -13.19 -1.56 14.07
N ASN A 81 -13.58 -0.30 14.27
CA ASN A 81 -14.62 0.05 15.25
C ASN A 81 -15.99 -0.50 14.84
N ARG A 82 -16.32 -0.41 13.53
CA ARG A 82 -17.58 -0.95 13.01
C ARG A 82 -17.64 -2.46 13.08
N GLN A 83 -16.55 -3.16 12.74
CA GLN A 83 -16.45 -4.62 12.89
C GLN A 83 -16.58 -5.05 14.35
N LYS A 84 -15.96 -4.31 15.28
CA LYS A 84 -16.08 -4.59 16.71
C LYS A 84 -17.53 -4.43 17.18
N MET A 85 -18.21 -3.35 16.78
CA MET A 85 -19.62 -3.12 17.11
C MET A 85 -20.55 -4.19 16.51
N GLU A 86 -20.30 -4.59 15.26
CA GLU A 86 -21.06 -5.66 14.61
C GLU A 86 -20.86 -7.00 15.33
N GLU A 87 -19.63 -7.35 15.70
CA GLU A 87 -19.32 -8.57 16.45
C GLU A 87 -19.95 -8.56 17.86
N GLU A 88 -19.97 -7.41 18.54
CA GLU A 88 -20.70 -7.24 19.80
C GLU A 88 -22.21 -7.40 19.61
N HIS A 89 -22.78 -6.87 18.52
CA HIS A 89 -24.19 -7.03 18.19
C HIS A 89 -24.53 -8.51 17.90
N LYS A 90 -23.68 -9.21 17.14
CA LYS A 90 -23.80 -10.65 16.90
C LYS A 90 -23.80 -11.44 18.20
N LYS A 91 -22.95 -11.09 19.17
CA LYS A 91 -22.85 -11.74 20.49
C LYS A 91 -24.05 -11.46 21.40
N ARG A 92 -24.62 -10.25 21.34
CA ARG A 92 -25.85 -9.91 22.08
C ARG A 92 -27.07 -10.60 21.50
N SER A 93 -27.03 -10.92 20.21
CA SER A 93 -28.02 -11.77 19.55
C SER A 93 -27.63 -13.26 19.61
N ILE A 94 -28.52 -14.14 19.16
CA ILE A 94 -28.21 -15.57 18.99
C ILE A 94 -27.36 -15.85 17.72
N VAL A 95 -27.20 -14.86 16.84
CA VAL A 95 -26.60 -15.02 15.50
C VAL A 95 -25.18 -15.54 15.58
N LYS A 96 -24.38 -15.11 16.56
CA LYS A 96 -23.00 -15.61 16.67
C LYS A 96 -22.95 -17.13 16.91
N GLN A 97 -23.88 -17.65 17.72
CA GLN A 97 -23.96 -19.08 17.99
C GLN A 97 -24.42 -19.85 16.76
N ILE A 98 -25.41 -19.30 16.04
CA ILE A 98 -25.88 -19.85 14.77
C ILE A 98 -24.71 -19.93 13.77
N GLU A 99 -23.95 -18.86 13.59
CA GLU A 99 -22.79 -18.82 12.66
C GLU A 99 -21.72 -19.87 12.97
N ILE A 100 -21.40 -20.09 14.24
CA ILE A 100 -20.39 -21.05 14.68
C ILE A 100 -20.82 -22.49 14.36
N GLN A 101 -22.12 -22.76 14.41
CA GLN A 101 -22.69 -24.08 14.22
C GLN A 101 -23.06 -24.40 12.77
N ILE A 102 -22.92 -23.45 11.82
CA ILE A 102 -23.20 -23.69 10.39
C ILE A 102 -22.29 -24.82 9.87
N PRO A 103 -22.87 -25.94 9.41
CA PRO A 103 -22.09 -27.01 8.78
C PRO A 103 -21.37 -26.48 7.53
N SER A 104 -20.14 -26.93 7.30
CA SER A 104 -19.37 -26.49 6.13
C SER A 104 -20.06 -26.88 4.81
N PRO A 105 -20.28 -25.93 3.87
CA PRO A 105 -20.79 -26.24 2.55
C PRO A 105 -19.75 -26.86 1.61
N LYS A 106 -18.47 -26.88 2.00
CA LYS A 106 -17.36 -27.44 1.22
C LYS A 106 -17.18 -28.91 1.59
N THR A 107 -18.06 -29.75 1.06
CA THR A 107 -18.06 -31.20 1.32
C THR A 107 -18.37 -31.97 0.05
N THR A 108 -17.83 -33.18 -0.06
CA THR A 108 -18.17 -34.14 -1.13
C THR A 108 -19.33 -35.07 -0.73
N SER A 109 -19.73 -35.06 0.55
CA SER A 109 -20.85 -35.85 1.07
C SER A 109 -22.17 -35.14 0.84
N ILE A 110 -23.12 -35.84 0.22
CA ILE A 110 -24.50 -35.37 0.00
C ILE A 110 -25.19 -35.11 1.34
N ASP A 111 -25.08 -36.03 2.30
CA ASP A 111 -25.74 -35.91 3.61
C ASP A 111 -25.25 -34.68 4.38
N HIS A 112 -23.93 -34.43 4.35
CA HIS A 112 -23.36 -33.26 5.00
C HIS A 112 -23.77 -31.95 4.30
N TYR A 113 -23.98 -31.98 2.98
CA TYR A 113 -24.52 -30.83 2.25
C TYR A 113 -26.00 -30.60 2.55
N THR A 114 -26.80 -31.67 2.62
CA THR A 114 -28.20 -31.62 3.05
C THR A 114 -28.32 -31.04 4.45
N MET A 115 -27.45 -31.46 5.38
CA MET A 115 -27.38 -30.89 6.73
C MET A 115 -27.07 -29.39 6.73
N HIS A 116 -26.14 -28.93 5.87
CA HIS A 116 -25.88 -27.50 5.68
C HIS A 116 -27.13 -26.74 5.20
N ILE A 117 -27.82 -27.25 4.17
CA ILE A 117 -29.01 -26.59 3.61
C ILE A 117 -30.15 -26.55 4.63
N THR A 118 -30.44 -27.67 5.29
CA THR A 118 -31.48 -27.75 6.32
C THR A 118 -31.19 -26.78 7.47
N TYR A 119 -29.94 -26.71 7.95
CA TYR A 119 -29.53 -25.77 8.99
C TYR A 119 -29.73 -24.30 8.56
N MET A 120 -29.33 -23.96 7.33
CA MET A 120 -29.49 -22.60 6.79
C MET A 120 -30.96 -22.21 6.64
N LEU A 121 -31.82 -23.13 6.20
CA LEU A 121 -33.27 -22.89 6.08
C LEU A 121 -33.95 -22.74 7.44
N GLN A 122 -33.57 -23.55 8.43
CA GLN A 122 -34.10 -23.47 9.80
C GLN A 122 -33.80 -22.14 10.48
N HIS A 123 -32.63 -21.55 10.23
CA HIS A 123 -32.21 -20.28 10.82
C HIS A 123 -32.38 -19.08 9.89
N MET A 124 -33.09 -19.27 8.76
CA MET A 124 -33.21 -18.29 7.70
C MET A 124 -33.75 -16.96 8.22
N ASP A 125 -34.89 -16.96 8.90
CA ASP A 125 -35.54 -15.72 9.35
C ASP A 125 -34.68 -14.92 10.33
N VAL A 126 -33.99 -15.60 11.25
CA VAL A 126 -33.09 -14.96 12.22
C VAL A 126 -31.91 -14.30 11.51
N LEU A 127 -31.32 -14.99 10.53
CA LEU A 127 -30.22 -14.47 9.73
C LEU A 127 -30.68 -13.30 8.85
N PHE A 128 -31.81 -13.40 8.16
CA PHE A 128 -32.34 -12.33 7.31
C PHE A 128 -32.71 -11.08 8.11
N ASN A 129 -33.33 -11.24 9.27
CA ASN A 129 -33.68 -10.11 10.14
C ASN A 129 -32.44 -9.40 10.69
N PHE A 130 -31.40 -10.16 11.05
CA PHE A 130 -30.13 -9.59 11.52
C PHE A 130 -29.34 -8.92 10.39
N TYR A 131 -29.25 -9.55 9.22
CA TYR A 131 -28.56 -9.04 8.03
C TYR A 131 -29.43 -8.12 7.17
N SER A 132 -30.35 -7.39 7.80
CA SER A 132 -31.29 -6.49 7.14
C SER A 132 -30.65 -5.11 6.83
N PHE A 133 -31.44 -4.04 6.80
CA PHE A 133 -31.02 -2.70 6.39
C PHE A 133 -29.87 -2.12 7.20
N GLU A 134 -29.80 -2.45 8.48
CA GLU A 134 -28.74 -1.95 9.35
C GLU A 134 -27.36 -2.51 8.97
N THR A 135 -27.28 -3.78 8.56
CA THR A 135 -26.02 -4.37 8.10
C THR A 135 -25.61 -3.86 6.71
N ALA A 136 -26.58 -3.62 5.81
CA ALA A 136 -26.30 -2.92 4.55
C ALA A 136 -25.75 -1.51 4.78
N ARG A 137 -26.28 -0.77 5.76
CA ARG A 137 -25.78 0.55 6.16
C ARG A 137 -24.34 0.47 6.64
N ILE A 138 -23.99 -0.54 7.44
CA ILE A 138 -22.60 -0.78 7.90
C ILE A 138 -21.69 -1.10 6.71
N ASN A 139 -22.11 -1.99 5.81
CA ASN A 139 -21.35 -2.34 4.61
C ASN A 139 -21.13 -1.13 3.68
N TRP A 140 -22.14 -0.31 3.50
CA TRP A 140 -22.05 0.95 2.76
C TRP A 140 -21.08 1.93 3.42
N CYS A 141 -21.13 2.08 4.76
CA CYS A 141 -20.17 2.88 5.51
C CYS A 141 -18.74 2.34 5.37
N ASN A 142 -18.55 1.02 5.39
CA ASN A 142 -17.25 0.36 5.19
C ASN A 142 -16.70 0.61 3.78
N TYR A 143 -17.56 0.54 2.76
CA TYR A 143 -17.22 0.88 1.39
C TYR A 143 -16.78 2.35 1.28
N ILE A 144 -17.60 3.30 1.76
CA ILE A 144 -17.27 4.74 1.78
C ILE A 144 -15.96 4.98 2.54
N GLY A 145 -15.80 4.38 3.72
CA GLY A 145 -14.60 4.50 4.55
C GLY A 145 -13.36 4.03 3.80
N SER A 146 -13.45 2.91 3.08
CA SER A 146 -12.36 2.38 2.26
C SER A 146 -12.00 3.32 1.11
N GLN A 147 -13.00 3.91 0.43
CA GLN A 147 -12.76 4.92 -0.61
C GLN A 147 -12.08 6.18 -0.04
N ARG A 148 -12.54 6.69 1.10
CA ARG A 148 -11.95 7.84 1.79
C ARG A 148 -10.52 7.58 2.27
N THR A 149 -10.21 6.35 2.69
CA THR A 149 -8.85 5.94 3.06
C THR A 149 -7.92 6.01 1.86
N VAL A 150 -8.36 5.52 0.69
CA VAL A 150 -7.58 5.60 -0.55
C VAL A 150 -7.39 7.06 -0.97
N GLU A 151 -8.46 7.86 -0.97
CA GLU A 151 -8.39 9.29 -1.29
C GLU A 151 -7.44 10.04 -0.34
N SER A 152 -7.49 9.74 0.96
CA SER A 152 -6.59 10.34 1.96
C SER A 152 -5.14 9.91 1.75
N ALA A 153 -4.90 8.65 1.39
CA ALA A 153 -3.57 8.14 1.06
C ALA A 153 -3.00 8.83 -0.20
N VAL A 154 -3.80 8.96 -1.26
CA VAL A 154 -3.43 9.70 -2.47
C VAL A 154 -3.17 11.17 -2.15
N ASN A 155 -3.99 11.79 -1.31
CA ASN A 155 -3.78 13.16 -0.87
C ASN A 155 -2.52 13.34 -0.03
N ILE A 156 -2.12 12.35 0.78
CA ILE A 156 -0.81 12.38 1.47
C ILE A 156 0.32 12.25 0.46
N LEU A 157 0.18 11.33 -0.49
CA LEU A 157 1.20 11.03 -1.47
C LEU A 157 1.42 12.22 -2.40
N VAL A 158 0.37 12.69 -3.06
CA VAL A 158 0.45 13.66 -4.14
C VAL A 158 0.42 15.09 -3.58
N ASN A 159 -0.48 15.40 -2.65
CA ASN A 159 -0.76 16.76 -2.18
C ASN A 159 -0.18 17.05 -0.79
N GLU A 160 -0.12 18.32 -0.39
CA GLU A 160 0.22 18.67 0.99
C GLU A 160 -0.98 18.39 1.91
N SER A 161 -1.12 17.13 2.33
CA SER A 161 -2.21 16.76 3.24
C SER A 161 -2.13 17.55 4.57
N LYS A 162 -3.25 17.60 5.31
CA LYS A 162 -3.32 18.24 6.64
C LYS A 162 -2.21 17.77 7.60
N LYS A 163 -1.72 16.53 7.42
CA LYS A 163 -0.61 15.95 8.19
C LYS A 163 0.70 16.71 8.00
N TYR A 164 0.95 17.22 6.80
CA TYR A 164 2.21 17.89 6.42
C TYR A 164 2.10 19.43 6.36
N ASN A 165 0.89 20.00 6.45
CA ASN A 165 0.70 21.45 6.48
C ASN A 165 1.36 22.11 7.73
N LYS A 166 2.35 22.98 7.50
CA LYS A 166 3.16 23.66 8.54
C LYS A 166 2.32 24.54 9.48
N ARG A 167 1.23 25.16 9.00
CA ARG A 167 0.35 26.03 9.79
C ARG A 167 -0.42 25.23 10.84
N ASN A 168 -0.84 24.01 10.49
CA ASN A 168 -1.55 23.10 11.39
C ASN A 168 -0.63 22.46 12.44
N LYS A 169 0.63 22.18 12.08
CA LYS A 169 1.64 21.65 13.02
C LYS A 169 1.93 22.63 14.17
N ARG A 170 1.99 23.95 13.90
CA ARG A 170 2.15 24.98 14.93
C ARG A 170 0.96 25.04 15.89
N LYS A 171 -0.27 24.89 15.39
CA LYS A 171 -1.49 24.87 16.23
C LYS A 171 -1.52 23.64 17.16
N ARG A 172 -1.27 22.43 16.62
CA ARG A 172 -1.22 21.19 17.42
C ARG A 172 -0.18 21.24 18.54
N ARG A 173 1.01 21.80 18.28
CA ARG A 173 2.06 21.98 19.29
C ARG A 173 1.63 22.91 20.43
N LYS A 174 0.90 23.99 20.13
CA LYS A 174 0.34 24.89 21.16
C LYS A 174 -0.71 24.19 22.03
N THR A 175 -1.56 23.36 21.44
CA THR A 175 -2.59 22.59 22.18
C THR A 175 -1.96 21.51 23.06
N ALA A 176 -0.96 20.77 22.57
CA ALA A 176 -0.25 19.76 23.35
C ALA A 176 0.55 20.37 24.51
N ALA A 177 1.18 21.53 24.32
CA ALA A 177 1.87 22.26 25.38
C ALA A 177 0.90 22.73 26.50
N ARG A 178 -0.33 23.12 26.15
CA ARG A 178 -1.37 23.44 27.15
C ARG A 178 -1.87 22.22 27.92
N TYR A 179 -1.86 21.04 27.29
CA TYR A 179 -2.25 19.78 27.93
C TYR A 179 -1.19 19.29 28.93
N GLN A 180 0.08 19.60 28.68
CA GLN A 180 1.17 19.28 29.61
C GLN A 180 1.22 20.23 30.82
N SER A 181 0.63 21.43 30.73
CA SER A 181 0.62 22.41 31.83
C SER A 181 -0.49 22.23 32.87
N ASN A 182 -1.57 21.48 32.57
CA ASN A 182 -2.68 21.24 33.52
C ASN A 182 -3.03 19.74 33.62
N PRO A 183 -2.48 19.00 34.61
CA PRO A 183 -2.73 17.56 34.79
C PRO A 183 -4.10 17.21 35.38
N SER A 184 -4.90 18.20 35.81
CA SER A 184 -6.01 17.99 36.75
C SER A 184 -7.37 17.60 36.15
N ASP A 185 -7.54 17.56 34.82
CA ASP A 185 -8.83 17.18 34.19
C ASP A 185 -8.73 15.87 33.39
N ALA A 186 -8.18 14.84 34.03
CA ALA A 186 -8.02 13.52 33.44
C ALA A 186 -9.25 12.62 33.66
N HIS A 187 -10.29 12.81 32.84
CA HIS A 187 -11.17 11.71 32.44
C HIS A 187 -11.40 11.77 30.93
N PRO A 188 -10.72 10.93 30.12
CA PRO A 188 -11.08 10.79 28.72
C PRO A 188 -12.36 9.95 28.64
N ASN A 189 -13.49 10.59 28.38
CA ASN A 189 -14.68 9.88 27.92
C ASN A 189 -14.44 9.48 26.44
N PRO A 190 -14.29 8.19 26.09
CA PRO A 190 -14.03 7.75 24.73
C PRO A 190 -15.36 7.64 23.99
N GLY A 191 -15.94 8.78 23.63
CA GLY A 191 -17.24 8.76 22.99
C GLY A 191 -17.68 10.15 22.57
N LYS A 192 -17.83 10.31 21.25
CA LYS A 192 -18.23 11.51 20.49
C LYS A 192 -17.06 12.22 19.82
N SER A 193 -16.50 11.57 18.80
CA SER A 193 -16.11 12.32 17.60
C SER A 193 -17.40 12.92 17.03
N VAL A 194 -17.71 14.16 17.43
CA VAL A 194 -18.65 14.98 16.68
C VAL A 194 -18.13 15.01 15.26
N SER A 195 -18.88 14.38 14.34
CA SER A 195 -18.69 14.46 12.90
C SER A 195 -18.68 15.94 12.52
N ARG A 196 -17.48 16.49 12.45
CA ARG A 196 -17.24 17.80 11.88
C ARG A 196 -16.91 17.54 10.42
N THR A 197 -17.96 17.57 9.59
CA THR A 197 -17.85 17.81 8.15
C THR A 197 -17.19 19.16 7.93
N HIS A 198 -15.86 19.20 7.99
CA HIS A 198 -15.07 20.33 7.52
C HIS A 198 -14.33 19.90 6.25
N LYS A 199 -14.95 20.24 5.12
CA LYS A 199 -14.25 20.51 3.86
C LYS A 199 -13.22 21.60 4.15
N GLU A 200 -12.02 21.23 4.56
CA GLU A 200 -10.89 22.15 4.53
C GLU A 200 -10.29 22.04 3.14
N LYS A 201 -10.35 23.15 2.39
CA LYS A 201 -9.62 23.31 1.13
C LYS A 201 -8.13 23.13 1.41
N PHE A 202 -7.52 22.17 0.72
CA PHE A 202 -6.09 21.90 0.79
C PHE A 202 -5.33 22.99 0.03
N GLU A 203 -4.18 23.42 0.57
CA GLU A 203 -3.19 24.19 -0.19
C GLU A 203 -2.39 23.17 -1.00
N GLU A 204 -2.48 23.30 -2.31
CA GLU A 204 -2.00 22.29 -3.25
C GLU A 204 -0.54 22.56 -3.61
N GLY A 205 0.23 21.49 -3.85
CA GLY A 205 1.47 21.62 -4.63
C GLY A 205 1.14 22.26 -5.98
N ASP A 206 2.16 22.68 -6.76
CA ASP A 206 1.92 23.36 -8.05
C ASP A 206 0.94 22.57 -8.94
N ARG A 207 -0.34 22.96 -8.93
CA ARG A 207 -1.43 22.29 -9.65
C ARG A 207 -1.23 22.36 -11.16
N LYS A 208 -0.35 23.25 -11.61
CA LYS A 208 -0.01 23.40 -13.02
C LYS A 208 0.84 22.21 -13.50
N LYS A 209 1.49 21.47 -12.60
CA LYS A 209 2.31 20.30 -12.92
C LYS A 209 1.62 18.99 -12.55
N MET A 210 1.65 18.04 -13.48
CA MET A 210 1.06 16.71 -13.31
C MET A 210 1.93 15.87 -12.35
N PRO A 211 1.35 15.15 -11.38
CA PRO A 211 2.10 14.19 -10.57
C PRO A 211 2.71 13.10 -11.44
N LEU A 212 4.02 12.91 -11.32
CA LEU A 212 4.74 11.76 -11.85
C LEU A 212 5.21 10.92 -10.68
N VAL A 213 4.65 9.72 -10.51
CA VAL A 213 4.93 8.85 -9.37
C VAL A 213 5.69 7.62 -9.82
N ILE A 214 6.87 7.42 -9.25
CA ILE A 214 7.76 6.29 -9.54
C ILE A 214 7.67 5.25 -8.42
N PHE A 215 7.38 4.00 -8.77
CA PHE A 215 7.28 2.89 -7.82
C PHE A 215 8.26 1.77 -8.13
N GLY A 216 8.73 1.08 -7.09
CA GLY A 216 9.46 -0.18 -7.22
C GLY A 216 8.62 -1.28 -7.89
N ASP A 217 9.26 -2.06 -8.76
CA ASP A 217 8.65 -3.19 -9.48
C ASP A 217 8.20 -4.35 -8.58
N GLY A 218 8.52 -4.33 -7.28
CA GLY A 218 8.04 -5.28 -6.28
C GLY A 218 6.51 -5.33 -6.12
N LEU A 219 5.78 -4.33 -6.63
CA LEU A 219 4.30 -4.29 -6.61
C LEU A 219 3.62 -5.05 -7.76
N ARG A 220 4.37 -5.54 -8.76
CA ARG A 220 3.81 -6.13 -9.99
C ARG A 220 2.94 -7.39 -9.79
N ASN A 221 3.03 -8.06 -8.65
CA ASN A 221 2.25 -9.28 -8.35
C ASN A 221 0.86 -9.01 -7.77
N LYS A 222 0.43 -7.75 -7.63
CA LYS A 222 -0.90 -7.38 -7.16
C LYS A 222 -1.57 -6.47 -8.18
N GLY A 223 -2.21 -7.08 -9.18
CA GLY A 223 -3.20 -6.47 -10.08
C GLY A 223 -2.95 -5.03 -10.48
N HIS A 224 -2.29 -4.83 -11.63
CA HIS A 224 -2.44 -3.68 -12.53
C HIS A 224 -2.87 -2.35 -11.88
N ILE A 225 -1.97 -1.65 -11.20
CA ILE A 225 -2.10 -0.20 -11.06
C ILE A 225 -1.35 0.42 -12.25
N LYS A 226 -1.87 0.18 -13.46
CA LYS A 226 -1.45 0.87 -14.69
C LYS A 226 -2.61 1.71 -15.18
N GLU A 227 -3.07 2.59 -14.31
CA GLU A 227 -4.10 3.56 -14.66
C GLU A 227 -3.42 4.91 -14.88
N LYS A 228 -3.62 5.46 -16.09
CA LYS A 228 -3.74 6.90 -16.24
C LYS A 228 -5.04 7.29 -15.54
N LEU A 229 -5.03 7.29 -14.20
CA LEU A 229 -6.05 8.04 -13.46
C LEU A 229 -5.87 9.47 -13.95
N ALA A 230 -6.94 10.10 -14.44
CA ALA A 230 -6.89 11.32 -15.26
C ALA A 230 -6.06 12.50 -14.70
N GLU A 231 -5.56 12.38 -13.46
CA GLU A 231 -4.85 13.38 -12.67
C GLU A 231 -3.44 12.96 -12.19
N LEU A 232 -2.93 11.76 -12.53
CA LEU A 232 -1.57 11.30 -12.15
C LEU A 232 -0.96 10.29 -13.12
N LEU A 233 0.36 10.30 -13.24
CA LEU A 233 1.12 9.39 -14.10
C LEU A 233 1.98 8.45 -13.25
N LEU A 234 1.91 7.16 -13.56
CA LEU A 234 2.59 6.08 -12.83
C LEU A 234 3.68 5.47 -13.69
N VAL A 235 4.90 5.34 -13.15
CA VAL A 235 6.02 4.68 -13.82
C VAL A 235 6.67 3.67 -12.87
N ASP A 236 6.92 2.47 -13.38
CA ASP A 236 7.61 1.44 -12.62
C ASP A 236 9.12 1.58 -12.79
N ILE A 237 9.89 1.30 -11.74
CA ILE A 237 11.33 1.17 -11.79
C ILE A 237 11.79 -0.13 -11.15
N ASN A 238 12.80 -0.76 -11.76
CA ASN A 238 13.47 -1.88 -11.13
C ASN A 238 14.15 -1.45 -9.82
N GLU A 239 13.80 -2.08 -8.70
CA GLU A 239 14.28 -1.71 -7.36
C GLU A 239 15.61 -2.36 -6.97
N TYR A 240 16.33 -2.99 -7.91
CA TYR A 240 17.57 -3.69 -7.61
C TYR A 240 18.58 -2.79 -6.88
N LYS A 241 18.93 -3.23 -5.66
CA LYS A 241 19.89 -2.60 -4.73
C LYS A 241 19.53 -1.18 -4.26
N THR A 242 18.31 -0.68 -4.48
CA THR A 242 17.88 0.64 -4.00
C THR A 242 17.94 0.75 -2.46
N SER A 243 17.57 -0.31 -1.75
CA SER A 243 17.66 -0.40 -0.27
C SER A 243 19.02 -0.89 0.26
N LYS A 244 19.97 -1.22 -0.63
CA LYS A 244 21.29 -1.78 -0.29
C LYS A 244 22.46 -0.90 -0.68
N THR A 245 22.20 0.30 -1.18
CA THR A 245 23.23 1.24 -1.64
C THR A 245 23.04 2.56 -0.91
N CYS A 246 24.09 3.08 -0.28
CA CYS A 246 24.02 4.37 0.40
C CYS A 246 23.74 5.47 -0.63
N ASN A 247 22.68 6.26 -0.43
CA ASN A 247 22.34 7.33 -1.35
C ASN A 247 23.39 8.46 -1.40
N SER A 248 24.15 8.66 -0.30
CA SER A 248 25.15 9.73 -0.24
C SER A 248 26.48 9.39 -0.88
N CYS A 249 26.98 8.16 -0.71
CA CYS A 249 28.32 7.77 -1.19
C CYS A 249 28.30 6.64 -2.24
N LEU A 250 27.12 6.13 -2.57
CA LEU A 250 26.91 5.03 -3.52
C LEU A 250 27.62 3.71 -3.18
N ASN A 251 28.14 3.59 -1.95
CA ASN A 251 28.73 2.35 -1.44
C ASN A 251 27.65 1.41 -0.87
N GLN A 252 27.89 0.11 -0.93
CA GLN A 252 26.99 -0.95 -0.46
C GLN A 252 27.35 -1.46 0.94
N ASP A 253 28.40 -0.89 1.56
CA ASP A 253 28.79 -1.20 2.93
C ASP A 253 27.83 -0.56 3.95
N LEU A 254 26.69 -1.22 4.13
CA LEU A 254 25.60 -0.86 5.01
C LEU A 254 25.33 -1.97 6.02
N GLN A 255 25.18 -1.60 7.28
CA GLN A 255 24.85 -2.53 8.36
C GLN A 255 23.58 -2.12 9.08
N ASN A 256 22.75 -3.10 9.45
CA ASN A 256 21.60 -2.82 10.30
C ASN A 256 22.05 -2.31 11.66
N LEU A 257 21.39 -1.25 12.13
CA LEU A 257 21.54 -0.80 13.50
C LEU A 257 21.13 -1.95 14.44
N LYS A 258 21.95 -2.18 15.45
CA LYS A 258 21.75 -3.20 16.47
C LYS A 258 21.40 -2.50 17.79
N CYS A 259 20.44 -3.04 18.52
CA CYS A 259 20.03 -2.54 19.83
C CYS A 259 20.02 -3.71 20.82
N GLY A 260 20.56 -3.49 22.03
CA GLY A 260 20.77 -4.53 23.03
C GLY A 260 22.26 -4.86 23.23
N GLU A 261 22.57 -5.59 24.29
CA GLU A 261 23.91 -6.06 24.64
C GLU A 261 23.94 -7.59 24.75
N GLY A 262 25.09 -8.22 24.51
CA GLY A 262 25.25 -9.66 24.63
C GLY A 262 24.39 -10.47 23.65
N GLU A 263 23.64 -11.45 24.16
CA GLU A 263 22.78 -12.33 23.36
C GLU A 263 21.44 -11.68 22.94
N ASP A 264 21.06 -10.55 23.56
CA ASP A 264 19.78 -9.85 23.31
C ASP A 264 19.84 -8.83 22.15
N VAL A 265 20.86 -8.92 21.29
CA VAL A 265 21.07 -7.96 20.21
C VAL A 265 20.01 -8.12 19.12
N LYS A 266 19.07 -7.18 19.07
CA LYS A 266 18.02 -7.10 18.06
C LYS A 266 18.43 -6.16 16.92
N LYS A 267 18.26 -6.62 15.68
CA LYS A 267 18.48 -5.80 14.48
C LYS A 267 17.27 -4.90 14.24
N ILE A 268 17.51 -3.60 14.15
CA ILE A 268 16.53 -2.62 13.68
C ILE A 268 16.60 -2.61 12.15
N HIS A 269 15.79 -3.44 11.51
CA HIS A 269 15.78 -3.59 10.05
C HIS A 269 15.50 -2.28 9.30
N GLN A 270 14.81 -1.34 9.93
CA GLN A 270 14.46 -0.05 9.33
C GLN A 270 15.63 0.94 9.28
N VAL A 271 16.67 0.75 10.10
CA VAL A 271 17.80 1.69 10.20
C VAL A 271 19.09 1.02 9.75
N LEU A 272 19.75 1.62 8.75
CA LEU A 272 21.03 1.19 8.21
C LEU A 272 22.10 2.24 8.53
N LYS A 273 23.27 1.82 8.99
CA LYS A 273 24.47 2.67 9.08
C LYS A 273 25.35 2.38 7.88
N CYS A 274 25.72 3.41 7.13
CA CYS A 274 26.77 3.28 6.12
C CYS A 274 28.14 3.35 6.78
N ASN A 275 29.00 2.35 6.57
CA ASN A 275 30.33 2.34 7.16
C ASN A 275 31.32 3.27 6.44
N THR A 276 31.05 3.61 5.18
CA THR A 276 31.90 4.52 4.41
C THR A 276 31.71 5.99 4.81
N CYS A 277 30.46 6.43 4.94
CA CYS A 277 30.14 7.85 5.23
C CYS A 277 29.53 8.08 6.61
N ASN A 278 29.35 7.03 7.42
CA ASN A 278 28.77 7.07 8.77
C ASN A 278 27.36 7.65 8.87
N ILE A 279 26.64 7.80 7.75
CA ILE A 279 25.26 8.27 7.73
C ILE A 279 24.31 7.13 8.13
N PHE A 280 23.37 7.46 9.00
CA PHE A 280 22.25 6.60 9.35
C PHE A 280 21.08 6.86 8.41
N TRP A 281 20.57 5.79 7.82
CA TRP A 281 19.49 5.81 6.86
C TRP A 281 18.28 5.08 7.41
N ASN A 282 17.11 5.70 7.28
CA ASN A 282 15.89 4.90 7.15
C ASN A 282 15.95 4.18 5.80
N CYS A 283 15.83 2.85 5.82
CA CYS A 283 15.96 1.99 4.63
C CYS A 283 14.99 2.41 3.50
N ASP A 284 13.74 2.69 3.85
CA ASP A 284 12.67 3.04 2.89
C ASP A 284 12.90 4.43 2.27
N VAL A 285 13.37 5.39 3.08
CA VAL A 285 13.76 6.73 2.61
C VAL A 285 14.94 6.64 1.66
N MET A 286 15.95 5.84 2.00
CA MET A 286 17.13 5.67 1.16
C MET A 286 16.77 5.00 -0.17
N ALA A 287 15.93 3.97 -0.15
CA ALA A 287 15.40 3.33 -1.35
C ALA A 287 14.68 4.34 -2.25
N SER A 288 13.78 5.14 -1.67
CA SER A 288 13.07 6.22 -2.38
C SER A 288 14.02 7.23 -3.02
N LYS A 289 15.04 7.68 -2.29
CA LYS A 289 16.05 8.60 -2.83
C LYS A 289 16.87 7.99 -3.96
N ASN A 290 17.23 6.71 -3.84
CA ASN A 290 17.97 6.00 -4.89
C ASN A 290 17.12 5.78 -6.15
N MET A 291 15.82 5.50 -6.02
CA MET A 291 14.91 5.47 -7.17
C MET A 291 14.91 6.81 -7.91
N LEU A 292 14.92 7.94 -7.17
CA LEU A 292 14.94 9.28 -7.79
C LEU A 292 16.26 9.53 -8.52
N LEU A 293 17.37 9.12 -7.90
CA LEU A 293 18.70 9.23 -8.48
C LEU A 293 18.79 8.43 -9.78
N ILE A 294 18.25 7.20 -9.82
CA ILE A 294 18.23 6.39 -11.04
C ILE A 294 17.39 7.06 -12.12
N ALA A 295 16.18 7.53 -11.79
CA ALA A 295 15.28 8.19 -12.74
C ALA A 295 15.94 9.41 -13.39
N ARG A 296 16.54 10.30 -12.57
CA ARG A 296 17.27 11.47 -13.07
C ARG A 296 18.47 11.10 -13.94
N SER A 297 19.22 10.07 -13.57
CA SER A 297 20.34 9.58 -14.37
C SER A 297 19.90 9.11 -15.76
N ILE A 298 18.74 8.45 -15.85
CA ILE A 298 18.14 8.01 -17.12
C ILE A 298 17.72 9.22 -17.97
N TRP A 299 16.97 10.17 -17.39
CA TRP A 299 16.48 11.34 -18.12
C TRP A 299 17.58 12.30 -18.59
N ASN A 300 18.71 12.31 -17.90
CA ASN A 300 19.91 13.07 -18.32
C ASN A 300 20.76 12.32 -19.36
N GLY A 301 20.31 11.17 -19.87
CA GLY A 301 21.01 10.40 -20.90
C GLY A 301 22.20 9.56 -20.40
N HIS A 302 22.48 9.54 -19.10
CA HIS A 302 23.54 8.71 -18.52
C HIS A 302 23.13 7.23 -18.34
N GLY A 303 21.83 6.94 -18.53
CA GLY A 303 21.25 5.64 -18.28
C GLY A 303 21.23 5.27 -16.80
N ARG A 304 20.95 4.00 -16.50
CA ARG A 304 20.92 3.51 -15.11
C ARG A 304 22.34 3.46 -14.53
N PRO A 305 22.60 3.96 -13.31
CA PRO A 305 23.94 3.86 -12.71
C PRO A 305 24.37 2.40 -12.45
N ASN A 306 25.65 2.10 -12.64
CA ASN A 306 26.18 0.73 -12.57
C ASN A 306 25.95 0.03 -11.23
N VAL A 307 26.00 0.77 -10.12
CA VAL A 307 25.74 0.22 -8.77
C VAL A 307 24.32 -0.36 -8.62
N PHE A 308 23.38 0.08 -9.47
CA PHE A 308 21.99 -0.37 -9.52
C PHE A 308 21.69 -1.29 -10.71
N LYS A 309 22.68 -1.68 -11.53
CA LYS A 309 22.51 -2.68 -12.59
C LYS A 309 22.73 -4.08 -12.04
N ARG A 310 21.95 -5.05 -12.54
CA ARG A 310 22.30 -6.47 -12.37
C ARG A 310 23.53 -6.74 -13.24
N GLN A 311 24.51 -7.45 -12.69
CA GLN A 311 25.57 -8.00 -13.52
C GLN A 311 24.94 -9.10 -14.38
N SER A 312 25.00 -8.95 -15.70
CA SER A 312 24.67 -10.02 -16.62
C SER A 312 25.64 -11.16 -16.35
N VAL A 313 25.14 -12.34 -15.96
CA VAL A 313 25.98 -13.54 -15.98
C VAL A 313 26.21 -13.86 -17.45
N THR A 314 27.40 -13.55 -17.97
CA THR A 314 27.82 -14.03 -19.28
C THR A 314 27.94 -15.56 -19.14
N PHE A 315 26.91 -16.29 -19.58
CA PHE A 315 27.09 -17.71 -19.84
C PHE A 315 28.04 -17.82 -21.02
N ASN A 316 29.31 -18.14 -20.73
CA ASN A 316 30.23 -18.61 -21.75
C ASN A 316 29.71 -19.96 -22.26
N VAL A 317 28.81 -19.93 -23.24
CA VAL A 317 28.51 -21.11 -24.05
C VAL A 317 29.71 -21.28 -24.98
N VAL A 318 30.66 -22.10 -24.55
CA VAL A 318 31.70 -22.63 -25.41
C VAL A 318 30.98 -23.46 -26.46
N ALA A 319 30.82 -22.91 -27.66
CA ALA A 319 30.38 -23.66 -28.82
C ALA A 319 31.55 -24.56 -29.24
N THR A 320 31.53 -25.83 -28.81
CA THR A 320 32.35 -26.88 -29.40
C THR A 320 31.79 -27.18 -30.79
N SER A 321 32.37 -26.57 -31.80
CA SER A 321 32.20 -26.95 -33.20
C SER A 321 32.85 -28.32 -33.42
N HIS A 322 32.03 -29.37 -33.51
CA HIS A 322 32.46 -30.64 -34.09
C HIS A 322 32.48 -30.51 -35.62
N SER A 323 33.68 -30.48 -36.19
CA SER A 323 33.91 -30.70 -37.61
C SER A 323 33.70 -32.19 -37.92
N GLY A 324 32.64 -32.52 -38.68
CA GLY A 324 32.48 -33.83 -39.28
C GLY A 324 33.38 -33.94 -40.52
N GLU A 325 34.42 -34.76 -40.42
CA GLU A 325 35.13 -35.26 -41.60
C GLU A 325 34.20 -36.19 -42.39
N THR A 326 33.95 -35.81 -43.63
CA THR A 326 33.43 -36.71 -44.67
C THR A 326 34.62 -37.07 -45.55
N THR A 327 35.04 -38.32 -45.54
CA THR A 327 35.90 -38.89 -46.58
C THR A 327 35.17 -40.03 -47.27
N ALA A 328 35.31 -40.00 -48.59
CA ALA A 328 34.64 -40.81 -49.59
C ALA A 328 35.07 -42.28 -49.60
#